data_AF-A0A7C7UB85-F1
#
_entry.id   AF-A0A7C7UB85-F1
#
_cell.length_a   1.000
_cell.length_b   1.000
_cell.length_c   1.000
_cell.angle_alpha   90.00
_cell.angle_beta   90.00
_cell.angle_gamma   90.00
#
_symmetry.space_group_name_H-M   'P 1'
#
loop_
_entity.id
_entity.type
_entity.pdbx_description
1 polymer ?
#
loop_
_entity_poly.entity_id
_entity_poly.type
_entity_poly.pdbx_seq_one_letter_code
_entity_poly.pdbx_strand_id
1 'polypeptide(L)' 'MSRVLVIGIDGATFDLIRPWAEAGDLSNLARLMAEGICGPLESTLPPVTSPAWPTFATGKNPGKHGVFDFIRPRVVSH' A
#
# COMPACT_ATOMS: atom_id res chain seq x y z
N MET A 1 -7.65 -4.17 26.46
CA MET A 1 -7.48 -3.52 25.15
C MET A 1 -6.37 -4.23 24.41
N SER A 2 -6.62 -4.71 23.19
CA SER A 2 -5.58 -5.30 22.34
C SER A 2 -4.81 -4.18 21.63
N ARG A 3 -3.50 -4.32 21.50
CA ARG A 3 -2.67 -3.41 20.69
C ARG A 3 -2.74 -3.86 19.22
N VAL A 4 -2.79 -2.90 18.30
CA VAL A 4 -2.83 -3.14 16.85
C VAL A 4 -1.53 -2.62 16.24
N LEU A 5 -0.92 -3.43 15.37
CA LEU A 5 0.21 -3.05 14.53
C LEU A 5 -0.21 -3.15 13.06
N VAL A 6 0.08 -2.12 12.29
CA VAL A 6 -0.13 -2.12 10.83
C VAL A 6 1.23 -1.97 10.15
N ILE A 7 1.52 -2.85 9.19
CA ILE A 7 2.78 -2.88 8.45
C ILE A 7 2.45 -2.65 6.97
N GLY A 8 3.07 -1.64 6.36
CA GLY A 8 3.01 -1.43 4.91
C GLY A 8 4.36 -1.76 4.28
N ILE A 9 4.35 -2.47 3.15
CA ILE A 9 5.53 -2.85 2.38
C ILE A 9 5.35 -2.27 0.97
N ASP A 10 6.21 -1.32 0.60
CA ASP A 10 6.11 -0.66 -0.72
C ASP A 10 6.62 -1.61 -1.84
N GLY A 11 5.92 -1.63 -2.96
CA GLY A 11 6.25 -2.46 -4.13
C GLY A 11 6.05 -3.98 -3.96
N ALA A 12 5.48 -4.45 -2.84
CA ALA A 12 5.32 -5.88 -2.56
C ALA A 12 3.97 -6.44 -3.06
N THR A 13 3.82 -6.59 -4.37
CA THR A 13 2.62 -7.16 -4.98
C THR A 13 2.47 -8.65 -4.66
N PHE A 14 1.24 -9.20 -4.77
CA PHE A 14 1.02 -10.64 -4.61
C PHE A 14 1.70 -11.49 -5.68
N ASP A 15 2.01 -10.93 -6.85
CA ASP A 15 2.77 -11.60 -7.90
C ASP A 15 4.22 -11.91 -7.49
N LEU A 16 4.76 -11.16 -6.52
CA LEU A 16 6.07 -11.40 -5.91
C LEU A 16 5.95 -12.20 -4.61
N ILE A 17 5.02 -11.79 -3.72
CA ILE A 17 4.88 -12.42 -2.40
C ILE A 17 4.49 -13.89 -2.50
N ARG A 18 3.56 -14.27 -3.40
CA ARG A 18 3.06 -15.65 -3.46
C ARG A 18 4.17 -16.65 -3.87
N PRO A 19 4.91 -16.44 -4.98
CA PRO A 19 5.98 -17.37 -5.35
C PRO A 19 7.07 -17.48 -4.27
N TRP A 20 7.46 -16.38 -3.64
CA TRP A 20 8.48 -16.40 -2.59
C TRP A 20 7.99 -17.05 -1.29
N ALA A 21 6.71 -16.90 -0.95
CA ALA A 21 6.10 -17.60 0.18
C ALA A 21 6.05 -19.12 -0.08
N GLU A 22 5.67 -19.54 -1.29
CA GLU A 22 5.63 -20.95 -1.71
C GLU A 22 7.04 -21.57 -1.77
N ALA A 23 8.05 -20.81 -2.18
CA ALA A 23 9.45 -21.23 -2.15
C ALA A 23 10.04 -21.34 -0.73
N GLY A 24 9.34 -20.84 0.28
CA GLY A 24 9.79 -20.84 1.69
C GLY A 24 10.62 -19.62 2.10
N ASP A 25 10.88 -18.68 1.18
CA ASP A 25 11.69 -17.48 1.44
C ASP A 25 10.98 -16.47 2.36
N LEU A 26 9.64 -16.48 2.37
CA LEU A 26 8.80 -15.58 3.17
C LEU A 26 7.95 -16.31 4.21
N SER A 27 8.56 -17.14 5.04
CA SER A 27 7.88 -18.00 6.03
C SER A 27 6.87 -17.27 6.93
N ASN A 28 7.18 -16.05 7.38
CA ASN A 28 6.26 -15.25 8.20
C ASN A 28 5.02 -14.79 7.42
N LEU A 29 5.18 -14.35 6.17
CA LEU A 29 4.05 -13.93 5.33
C LEU A 29 3.22 -15.14 4.90
N ALA A 30 3.88 -16.27 4.58
CA ALA A 30 3.21 -17.53 4.29
C ALA A 30 2.28 -17.95 5.44
N ARG A 31 2.78 -17.92 6.69
CA ARG A 31 1.98 -18.23 7.87
C ARG A 31 0.80 -17.26 8.05
N LEU A 32 1.03 -15.95 7.89
CA LEU A 32 -0.04 -14.94 8.00
C LEU A 32 -1.14 -15.12 6.94
N MET A 33 -0.77 -15.52 5.72
CA MET A 33 -1.73 -15.81 4.65
C MET A 33 -2.54 -17.08 4.91
N ALA A 34 -1.93 -18.11 5.50
CA ALA A 34 -2.58 -19.39 5.81
C ALA A 34 -3.52 -19.31 7.02
N GLU A 35 -3.15 -18.55 8.05
CA GLU A 35 -3.91 -18.42 9.30
C GLU A 35 -4.87 -17.22 9.28
N GLY A 36 -4.76 -16.34 8.28
CA GLY A 36 -5.50 -15.08 8.18
C GLY A 36 -6.32 -14.96 6.89
N ILE A 37 -6.56 -13.71 6.48
CA ILE A 37 -7.28 -13.37 5.25
C ILE A 37 -6.36 -12.52 4.39
N CYS A 38 -6.24 -12.88 3.10
CA CYS A 38 -5.48 -12.11 2.13
C CYS A 38 -6.25 -12.00 0.81
N GLY A 39 -6.06 -10.89 0.10
CA GLY A 39 -6.72 -10.64 -1.18
C GLY A 39 -6.23 -9.32 -1.80
N PRO A 40 -6.42 -9.13 -3.11
CA PRO A 40 -6.05 -7.88 -3.78
C PRO A 40 -6.86 -6.70 -3.23
N LEU A 41 -6.22 -5.54 -3.15
CA LEU A 41 -6.86 -4.27 -2.81
C LEU A 41 -6.60 -3.26 -3.93
N GLU A 42 -7.58 -2.40 -4.18
CA GLU A 42 -7.43 -1.29 -5.12
C GLU A 42 -6.58 -0.18 -4.48
N SER A 43 -5.58 0.30 -5.23
CA SER A 43 -4.74 1.43 -4.81
C SER A 43 -5.40 2.76 -5.16
N THR A 44 -4.68 3.86 -4.93
CA THR A 44 -5.08 5.17 -5.46
C THR A 44 -4.97 5.22 -6.99
N LEU A 45 -5.62 6.21 -7.61
CA LEU A 45 -5.43 6.56 -9.02
C LEU A 45 -4.77 7.95 -9.11
N PRO A 46 -3.52 8.05 -9.60
CA PRO A 46 -2.62 6.96 -10.03
C PRO A 46 -2.08 6.12 -8.84
N PRO A 47 -1.67 4.86 -9.06
CA PRO A 47 -1.17 3.96 -8.01
C PRO A 47 0.31 4.22 -7.70
N VAL A 48 0.63 5.47 -7.32
CA VAL A 48 1.99 5.90 -6.99
C VAL A 48 2.16 6.10 -5.48
N THR A 49 3.38 5.93 -4.98
CA THR A 49 3.71 5.97 -3.54
C THR A 49 3.21 7.23 -2.85
N SER A 50 3.37 8.41 -3.47
CA SER A 50 3.03 9.71 -2.88
C SER A 50 1.57 9.85 -2.41
N PRO A 51 0.54 9.58 -3.25
CA PRO A 51 -0.86 9.57 -2.82
C PRO A 51 -1.26 8.33 -1.99
N ALA A 52 -0.64 7.17 -2.21
CA ALA A 52 -1.04 5.91 -1.57
C ALA A 52 -0.84 5.94 -0.04
N TRP A 53 0.29 6.42 0.46
CA TRP A 53 0.59 6.44 1.90
C TRP A 53 -0.32 7.37 2.71
N PRO A 54 -0.56 8.64 2.30
CA PRO A 54 -1.56 9.49 2.96
C PRO A 54 -2.97 8.93 2.85
N THR A 55 -3.33 8.29 1.74
CA THR A 55 -4.63 7.62 1.61
C THR A 55 -4.78 6.51 2.66
N PHE A 56 -3.76 5.64 2.78
CA PHE A 56 -3.70 4.61 3.81
C PHE A 56 -3.78 5.18 5.23
N ALA A 57 -2.96 6.20 5.55
CA ALA A 57 -2.86 6.74 6.91
C ALA A 57 -4.10 7.53 7.35
N THR A 58 -4.82 8.15 6.41
CA THR A 58 -5.96 9.02 6.71
C THR A 58 -7.32 8.40 6.42
N GLY A 59 -7.38 7.32 5.66
CA GLY A 59 -8.63 6.74 5.14
C GLY A 59 -9.37 7.66 4.17
N LYS A 60 -8.69 8.66 3.58
CA LYS A 60 -9.26 9.62 2.64
C LYS A 60 -8.64 9.44 1.26
N ASN A 61 -9.39 9.73 0.20
CA ASN A 61 -8.85 9.74 -1.16
C ASN A 61 -7.95 10.97 -1.42
N PRO A 62 -7.15 10.96 -2.52
CA PRO A 62 -6.27 12.08 -2.89
C PRO A 62 -6.95 13.43 -2.97
N GLY A 63 -8.18 13.50 -3.48
CA GLY A 63 -8.95 14.74 -3.56
C GLY A 63 -9.24 15.37 -2.19
N LYS A 64 -9.39 14.55 -1.15
CA LYS A 64 -9.68 15.01 0.22
C LYS A 64 -8.45 15.37 1.04
N HIS A 65 -7.29 14.74 0.80
CA HIS A 65 -6.04 15.06 1.52
C HIS A 65 -5.07 15.94 0.71
N GLY A 66 -5.32 16.14 -0.59
CA GLY A 66 -4.60 17.09 -1.43
C GLY A 66 -3.19 16.67 -1.86
N VAL A 67 -2.84 15.39 -1.71
CA VAL A 67 -1.54 14.84 -2.16
C VAL A 67 -1.82 13.96 -3.37
N PHE A 68 -1.23 14.31 -4.51
CA PHE A 68 -1.50 13.66 -5.79
C PHE A 68 -0.24 13.05 -6.42
N ASP A 69 0.92 13.63 -6.15
CA ASP A 69 2.22 13.20 -6.66
C ASP A 69 3.32 13.76 -5.74
N PHE A 70 4.57 13.34 -5.92
CA PHE A 70 5.75 13.96 -5.35
C PHE A 70 6.05 15.33 -5.97
N ILE A 71 5.59 15.55 -7.21
CA ILE A 71 5.82 16.78 -7.96
C ILE A 71 4.54 17.64 -7.95
N ARG A 72 4.66 18.92 -7.60
CA ARG A 72 3.63 19.92 -7.88
C ARG A 72 4.04 20.74 -9.11
N PRO A 73 3.29 20.68 -10.22
CA PRO A 73 3.55 21.56 -11.36
C PRO A 73 3.51 23.02 -10.92
N ARG A 74 4.48 23.80 -11.37
CA ARG A 74 4.47 25.25 -11.16
C ARG A 74 3.35 25.84 -12.02
N VAL A 75 2.33 26.39 -11.38
CA VAL A 75 1.32 27.20 -12.09
C VAL A 75 1.99 28.52 -12.44
N VAL A 76 2.19 28.77 -13.74
CA VAL A 76 2.61 30.08 -14.23
C VAL A 76 1.33 30.86 -14.49
N SER A 77 1.00 31.80 -13.61
CA SER A 77 -0.06 32.77 -13.85
C SER A 77 0.36 33.67 -15.01
N HIS A 78 -0.47 33.77 -16.05
CA HIS A 78 -0.37 34.83 -17.05
C HIS A 78 -0.88 36.14 -16.46
#